data_AF-A0A6P3VFT5-F1
#
_entry.id   AF-A0A6P3VFT5-F1
#
_cell.length_a   1.000
_cell.length_b   1.000
_cell.length_c   1.000
_cell.angle_alpha   90.00
_cell.angle_beta   90.00
_cell.angle_gamma   90.00
#
_symmetry.space_group_name_H-M   'P 1'
#
loop_
_entity.id
_entity.type
_entity.pdbx_description
1 polymer ?
#
loop_
_entity_poly.entity_id
_entity_poly.type
_entity_poly.pdbx_seq_one_letter_code
_entity_poly.pdbx_strand_id
1 'polypeptide(L)'
;MKRLSIRSSLRGEKSDVAGRKMSCWLWNETLELAEDYIGFCSGIQRTPPSESAVAMRHLAKELEQQHRSKFQSLSQTFLVSCGSDPSNSLRSVMEELVGDGKLNWGRVVSLFTFTGVLATELYTREEGRDCCQRLAHTIADYLGEEKRDWLTENKGWEGFCKFSRTPREVNQESSMKTALFAAAGVGIAGLTFLLVR
;
A
#
# COMPACT_ATOMS: atom_id res chain seq x y z
N MET A 1 -25.67 42.15 -4.26
CA MET A 1 -25.73 40.69 -4.50
C MET A 1 -24.57 40.11 -5.33
N LYS A 2 -24.01 40.78 -6.35
CA LYS A 2 -22.94 40.20 -7.20
C LYS A 2 -21.60 39.87 -6.49
N ARG A 3 -21.18 40.62 -5.46
CA ARG A 3 -19.90 40.41 -4.75
C ARG A 3 -19.83 39.12 -3.91
N LEU A 4 -20.97 38.61 -3.43
CA LEU A 4 -21.02 37.39 -2.62
C LEU A 4 -20.89 36.14 -3.51
N SER A 5 -21.49 36.15 -4.70
CA SER A 5 -21.42 35.04 -5.69
C SER A 5 -20.00 34.82 -6.24
N ILE A 6 -19.25 35.90 -6.48
CA ILE A 6 -17.86 35.80 -6.96
C ILE A 6 -16.94 35.23 -5.86
N ARG A 7 -17.17 35.58 -4.59
CA ARG A 7 -16.38 35.07 -3.47
C ARG A 7 -16.62 33.58 -3.18
N SER A 8 -17.83 33.08 -3.39
CA SER A 8 -18.13 31.65 -3.26
C SER A 8 -17.55 30.84 -4.42
N SER A 9 -17.62 31.36 -5.65
CA SER A 9 -17.03 30.72 -6.84
C SER A 9 -15.50 30.64 -6.77
N LEU A 10 -14.81 31.72 -6.39
CA LEU A 10 -13.35 31.72 -6.21
C LEU A 10 -12.87 30.83 -5.06
N ARG A 11 -13.71 30.64 -4.02
CA ARG A 11 -13.40 29.73 -2.91
C ARG A 11 -13.52 28.27 -3.37
N GLY A 12 -14.54 27.93 -4.17
CA GLY A 12 -14.69 26.60 -4.76
C GLY A 12 -13.54 26.24 -5.70
N GLU A 13 -13.11 27.17 -6.54
CA GLU A 13 -12.03 26.94 -7.51
C GLU A 13 -10.66 26.78 -6.82
N LYS A 14 -10.36 27.57 -5.79
CA LYS A 14 -9.13 27.40 -4.99
C LYS A 14 -9.10 26.07 -4.24
N SER A 15 -10.23 25.64 -3.68
CA SER A 15 -10.32 24.34 -3.00
C SER A 15 -10.15 23.17 -3.97
N ASP A 16 -10.71 23.26 -5.18
CA ASP A 16 -10.57 22.23 -6.22
C ASP A 16 -9.14 22.14 -6.76
N VAL A 17 -8.48 23.28 -7.01
CA VAL A 17 -7.07 23.31 -7.45
C VAL A 17 -6.14 22.79 -6.35
N ALA A 18 -6.39 23.13 -5.09
CA ALA A 18 -5.62 22.60 -3.96
C ALA A 18 -5.81 21.08 -3.82
N GLY A 19 -7.06 20.59 -3.94
CA GLY A 19 -7.38 19.16 -3.93
C GLY A 19 -6.67 18.39 -5.03
N ARG A 20 -6.68 18.91 -6.28
CA ARG A 20 -5.97 18.29 -7.41
C ARG A 20 -4.45 18.26 -7.22
N LYS A 21 -3.86 19.36 -6.74
CA LYS A 21 -2.42 19.42 -6.46
C LYS A 21 -2.01 18.42 -5.36
N MET A 22 -2.81 18.31 -4.31
CA MET A 22 -2.56 17.35 -3.22
C MET A 22 -2.68 15.90 -3.69
N SER A 23 -3.67 15.60 -4.54
CA SER A 23 -3.82 14.26 -5.16
C SER A 23 -2.59 13.87 -5.95
N CYS A 24 -2.13 14.74 -6.85
CA CYS A 24 -0.96 14.48 -7.69
C CYS A 24 0.32 14.31 -6.86
N TRP A 25 0.47 15.11 -5.78
CA TRP A 25 1.63 15.00 -4.90
C TRP A 25 1.66 13.67 -4.12
N LEU A 26 0.55 13.30 -3.45
CA LEU A 26 0.47 12.04 -2.69
C LEU A 26 0.57 10.80 -3.59
N TRP A 27 0.02 10.86 -4.80
CA TRP A 27 0.17 9.79 -5.78
C TRP A 27 1.62 9.61 -6.21
N ASN A 28 2.33 10.69 -6.56
CA ASN A 28 3.74 10.63 -6.94
C ASN A 28 4.62 10.10 -5.79
N GLU A 29 4.40 10.57 -4.57
CA GLU A 29 5.16 10.11 -3.39
C GLU A 29 4.90 8.63 -3.09
N THR A 30 3.65 8.18 -3.25
CA THR A 30 3.28 6.77 -3.10
C THR A 30 3.90 5.90 -4.21
N LEU A 31 3.90 6.39 -5.45
CA LEU A 31 4.49 5.68 -6.57
C LEU A 31 6.00 5.49 -6.38
N GLU A 32 6.72 6.57 -6.04
CA GLU A 32 8.17 6.50 -5.79
C GLU A 32 8.49 5.52 -4.66
N LEU A 33 7.68 5.52 -3.59
CA LEU A 33 7.83 4.58 -2.48
C LEU A 33 7.56 3.12 -2.89
N ALA A 34 6.53 2.87 -3.70
CA ALA A 34 6.19 1.53 -4.19
C ALA A 34 7.25 1.00 -5.16
N GLU A 35 7.70 1.82 -6.11
CA GLU A 35 8.78 1.48 -7.04
C GLU A 35 10.09 1.18 -6.31
N ASP A 36 10.42 1.99 -5.29
CA ASP A 36 11.59 1.76 -4.44
C ASP A 36 11.52 0.40 -3.75
N TYR A 37 10.43 0.10 -3.06
CA TYR A 37 10.30 -1.12 -2.27
C TYR A 37 10.25 -2.38 -3.15
N ILE A 38 9.51 -2.33 -4.26
CA ILE A 38 9.45 -3.41 -5.25
C ILE A 38 10.83 -3.65 -5.86
N GLY A 39 11.51 -2.57 -6.30
CA GLY A 39 12.85 -2.67 -6.85
C GLY A 39 13.84 -3.26 -5.85
N PHE A 40 13.78 -2.83 -4.58
CA PHE A 40 14.57 -3.38 -3.49
C PHE A 40 14.34 -4.89 -3.30
N CYS A 41 13.08 -5.35 -3.31
CA CYS A 41 12.76 -6.78 -3.19
C CYS A 41 13.26 -7.59 -4.39
N SER A 42 13.25 -7.01 -5.59
CA SER A 42 13.80 -7.62 -6.80
C SER A 42 15.34 -7.61 -6.87
N GLY A 43 16.03 -7.18 -5.81
CA GLY A 43 17.49 -7.19 -5.73
C GLY A 43 18.17 -5.94 -6.32
N ILE A 44 17.41 -4.90 -6.68
CA ILE A 44 17.98 -3.64 -7.16
C ILE A 44 18.62 -2.90 -5.99
N GLN A 45 19.94 -2.72 -6.06
CA GLN A 45 20.71 -1.98 -5.08
C GLN A 45 20.61 -0.47 -5.37
N ARG A 46 19.76 0.23 -4.63
CA ARG A 46 19.65 1.70 -4.64
C ARG A 46 19.58 2.25 -3.23
N THR A 47 20.19 3.41 -3.02
CA THR A 47 19.98 4.22 -1.83
C THR A 47 18.49 4.58 -1.73
N PRO A 48 17.84 4.36 -0.58
CA PRO A 48 16.45 4.75 -0.40
C PRO A 48 16.26 6.25 -0.72
N PRO A 49 15.28 6.64 -1.54
CA PRO A 49 15.08 8.01 -1.99
C PRO A 49 14.58 8.94 -0.88
N SER A 50 13.98 8.37 0.17
CA SER A 50 13.33 9.11 1.24
C SER A 50 13.39 8.36 2.57
N GLU A 51 13.03 9.04 3.65
CA GLU A 51 12.91 8.41 4.96
C GLU A 51 11.77 7.37 5.00
N SER A 52 10.66 7.64 4.31
CA SER A 52 9.54 6.70 4.20
C SER A 52 9.97 5.41 3.50
N ALA A 53 10.85 5.50 2.51
CA ALA A 53 11.45 4.33 1.86
C ALA A 53 12.33 3.52 2.82
N VAL A 54 13.17 4.18 3.64
CA VAL A 54 13.94 3.50 4.69
C VAL A 54 13.01 2.75 5.66
N ALA A 55 11.99 3.44 6.15
CA ALA A 55 11.03 2.88 7.09
C ALA A 55 10.23 1.71 6.49
N MET A 56 9.78 1.83 5.24
CA MET A 56 9.00 0.79 4.56
C MET A 56 9.85 -0.45 4.31
N ARG A 57 11.08 -0.28 3.79
CA ARG A 57 12.02 -1.39 3.59
C ARG A 57 12.26 -2.18 4.88
N HIS A 58 12.43 -1.48 6.00
CA HIS A 58 12.64 -2.10 7.30
C HIS A 58 11.40 -2.84 7.81
N LEU A 59 10.27 -2.13 7.97
CA LEU A 59 9.06 -2.69 8.57
C LEU A 59 8.46 -3.83 7.73
N ALA A 60 8.44 -3.69 6.41
CA ALA A 60 7.87 -4.69 5.54
C ALA A 60 8.74 -5.96 5.48
N LYS A 61 10.08 -5.84 5.46
CA LYS A 61 10.96 -7.02 5.54
C LYS A 61 10.90 -7.72 6.89
N GLU A 62 10.77 -6.96 7.96
CA GLU A 62 10.55 -7.56 9.27
C GLU A 62 9.22 -8.34 9.32
N LEU A 63 8.14 -7.73 8.84
CA LEU A 63 6.83 -8.38 8.81
C LEU A 63 6.86 -9.65 7.94
N GLU A 64 7.54 -9.58 6.79
CA GLU A 64 7.80 -10.73 5.93
C GLU A 64 8.54 -11.83 6.69
N GLN A 65 9.63 -11.51 7.38
CA GLN A 65 10.43 -12.48 8.14
C GLN A 65 9.63 -13.14 9.27
N GLN A 66 8.83 -12.36 9.99
CA GLN A 66 8.00 -12.85 11.09
C GLN A 66 6.89 -13.79 10.61
N HIS A 67 6.39 -13.61 9.39
CA HIS A 67 5.27 -14.37 8.82
C HIS A 67 5.60 -15.02 7.47
N ARG A 68 6.86 -15.44 7.29
CA ARG A 68 7.41 -15.85 5.99
C ARG A 68 6.58 -16.91 5.28
N SER A 69 6.23 -17.99 5.98
CA SER A 69 5.45 -19.10 5.40
C SER A 69 4.07 -18.64 4.93
N LYS A 70 3.43 -17.71 5.65
CA LYS A 70 2.13 -17.17 5.26
C LYS A 70 2.25 -16.34 4.00
N PHE A 71 3.16 -15.37 3.96
CA PHE A 71 3.33 -14.52 2.78
C PHE A 71 3.73 -15.33 1.54
N GLN A 72 4.61 -16.32 1.68
CA GLN A 72 4.97 -17.24 0.59
C GLN A 72 3.78 -18.07 0.12
N SER A 73 2.93 -18.57 1.03
CA SER A 73 1.72 -19.28 0.64
C SER A 73 0.77 -18.36 -0.13
N LEU A 74 0.59 -17.12 0.34
CA LEU A 74 -0.32 -16.16 -0.29
C LEU A 74 0.14 -15.72 -1.66
N SER A 75 1.44 -15.46 -1.85
CA SER A 75 2.00 -15.08 -3.14
C SER A 75 1.82 -16.18 -4.18
N GLN A 76 2.12 -17.44 -3.81
CA GLN A 76 1.93 -18.58 -4.70
C GLN A 76 0.46 -18.78 -5.08
N THR A 77 -0.46 -18.71 -4.11
CA THR A 77 -1.90 -18.80 -4.38
C THR A 77 -2.37 -17.67 -5.29
N PHE A 78 -1.91 -16.44 -5.04
CA PHE A 78 -2.23 -15.28 -5.86
C PHE A 78 -1.75 -15.48 -7.30
N LEU A 79 -0.50 -15.88 -7.51
CA LEU A 79 0.06 -16.07 -8.86
C LEU A 79 -0.62 -17.19 -9.66
N VAL A 80 -1.19 -18.19 -9.00
CA VAL A 80 -2.01 -19.22 -9.65
C VAL A 80 -3.40 -18.66 -10.01
N SER A 81 -3.95 -17.78 -9.17
CA SER A 81 -5.34 -17.32 -9.29
C SER A 81 -5.50 -16.04 -10.10
N CYS A 82 -4.48 -15.20 -10.22
CA CYS A 82 -4.58 -13.85 -10.76
C CYS A 82 -4.80 -13.78 -12.28
N GLY A 83 -4.84 -14.92 -12.96
CA GLY A 83 -5.01 -15.01 -14.40
C GLY A 83 -3.97 -14.19 -15.16
N SER A 84 -4.41 -13.53 -16.24
CA SER A 84 -3.55 -12.70 -17.09
C SER A 84 -3.32 -11.28 -16.57
N ASP A 85 -4.01 -10.86 -15.49
CA ASP A 85 -3.93 -9.50 -14.98
C ASP A 85 -3.71 -9.44 -13.47
N PRO A 86 -2.43 -9.50 -13.04
CA PRO A 86 -2.04 -9.35 -11.64
C PRO A 86 -2.45 -8.00 -11.02
N SER A 87 -2.53 -6.92 -11.79
CA SER A 87 -2.89 -5.59 -11.27
C SER A 87 -4.35 -5.53 -10.83
N ASN A 88 -5.26 -6.06 -11.66
CA ASN A 88 -6.67 -6.15 -11.30
C ASN A 88 -6.90 -7.06 -10.09
N SER A 89 -6.17 -8.18 -10.01
CA SER A 89 -6.25 -9.07 -8.85
C SER A 89 -5.70 -8.42 -7.58
N LEU A 90 -4.59 -7.67 -7.68
CA LEU A 90 -4.03 -6.92 -6.55
C LEU A 90 -5.02 -5.83 -6.07
N ARG A 91 -5.72 -5.18 -7.01
CA ARG A 91 -6.76 -4.21 -6.68
C ARG A 91 -7.87 -4.80 -5.84
N SER A 92 -8.38 -5.98 -6.19
CA SER A 92 -9.36 -6.69 -5.35
C SER A 92 -8.81 -7.00 -3.95
N VAL A 93 -7.54 -7.42 -3.85
CA VAL A 93 -6.89 -7.64 -2.54
C VAL A 93 -6.84 -6.35 -1.71
N MET A 94 -6.54 -5.20 -2.32
CA MET A 94 -6.52 -3.91 -1.63
C MET A 94 -7.91 -3.47 -1.16
N GLU A 95 -8.94 -3.66 -1.98
CA GLU A 95 -10.33 -3.40 -1.62
C GLU A 95 -10.76 -4.23 -0.41
N GLU A 96 -10.42 -5.52 -0.38
CA GLU A 96 -10.68 -6.42 0.76
C GLU A 96 -9.90 -6.00 2.01
N LEU A 97 -8.62 -5.65 1.85
CA LEU A 97 -7.75 -5.22 2.96
C LEU A 97 -8.26 -3.95 3.64
N VAL A 98 -9.11 -3.15 2.98
CA VAL A 98 -9.76 -1.95 3.52
C VAL A 98 -11.29 -2.12 3.69
N GLY A 99 -11.83 -3.32 3.41
CA GLY A 99 -13.28 -3.56 3.28
C GLY A 99 -14.11 -3.34 4.54
N ASP A 100 -13.50 -3.35 5.72
CA ASP A 100 -14.17 -3.01 7.00
C ASP A 100 -14.16 -1.50 7.32
N GLY A 101 -13.71 -0.68 6.38
CA GLY A 101 -13.60 0.77 6.51
C GLY A 101 -12.44 1.27 7.36
N LYS A 102 -11.51 0.40 7.80
CA LYS A 102 -10.44 0.77 8.75
C LYS A 102 -9.03 0.62 8.18
N LEU A 103 -8.65 1.53 7.29
CA LEU A 103 -7.25 1.66 6.88
C LEU A 103 -6.37 2.14 8.05
N ASN A 104 -5.19 1.54 8.20
CA ASN A 104 -4.17 1.92 9.18
C ASN A 104 -2.77 1.62 8.62
N TRP A 105 -1.72 2.18 9.23
CA TRP A 105 -0.35 1.98 8.75
C TRP A 105 0.12 0.52 8.76
N GLY A 106 -0.35 -0.30 9.71
CA GLY A 106 -0.03 -1.74 9.72
C GLY A 106 -0.55 -2.46 8.48
N ARG A 107 -1.77 -2.11 8.04
CA ARG A 107 -2.36 -2.60 6.79
C ARG A 107 -1.61 -2.14 5.54
N VAL A 108 -1.18 -0.88 5.51
CA VAL A 108 -0.32 -0.36 4.44
C VAL A 108 1.00 -1.15 4.38
N VAL A 109 1.66 -1.39 5.51
CA VAL A 109 2.89 -2.20 5.56
C VAL A 109 2.63 -3.63 5.07
N SER A 110 1.53 -4.27 5.48
CA SER A 110 1.15 -5.61 4.98
C SER A 110 0.96 -5.65 3.46
N LEU A 111 0.33 -4.63 2.89
CA LEU A 111 0.16 -4.50 1.44
C LEU A 111 1.52 -4.42 0.73
N PHE A 112 2.40 -3.53 1.19
CA PHE A 112 3.75 -3.41 0.62
C PHE A 112 4.52 -4.73 0.76
N THR A 113 4.47 -5.36 1.93
CA THR A 113 5.10 -6.66 2.21
C THR A 113 4.67 -7.71 1.20
N PHE A 114 3.36 -7.86 1.01
CA PHE A 114 2.80 -8.81 0.05
C PHE A 114 3.28 -8.53 -1.38
N THR A 115 3.23 -7.27 -1.83
CA THR A 115 3.69 -6.89 -3.16
C THR A 115 5.20 -7.11 -3.36
N GLY A 116 6.01 -6.94 -2.31
CA GLY A 116 7.45 -7.25 -2.36
C GLY A 116 7.74 -8.74 -2.54
N VAL A 117 6.95 -9.60 -1.90
CA VAL A 117 7.04 -11.07 -2.10
C VAL A 117 6.60 -11.44 -3.51
N LEU A 118 5.48 -10.87 -4.01
CA LEU A 118 5.06 -11.04 -5.41
C LEU A 118 6.15 -10.58 -6.39
N ALA A 119 6.76 -9.42 -6.15
CA ALA A 119 7.81 -8.88 -7.00
C ALA A 119 9.01 -9.84 -7.09
N THR A 120 9.41 -10.43 -5.97
CA THR A 120 10.51 -11.41 -5.93
C THR A 120 10.22 -12.62 -6.82
N GLU A 121 8.97 -13.12 -6.81
CA GLU A 121 8.53 -14.27 -7.60
C GLU A 121 8.25 -13.94 -9.09
N LEU A 122 7.85 -12.70 -9.37
CA LEU A 122 7.57 -12.23 -10.73
C LEU A 122 8.84 -11.82 -11.46
N TYR A 123 9.84 -11.24 -10.77
CA TYR A 123 11.05 -10.75 -11.41
C TYR A 123 11.93 -11.86 -12.00
N THR A 124 11.74 -13.10 -11.55
CA THR A 124 12.38 -14.28 -12.18
C THR A 124 11.76 -14.67 -13.52
N ARG A 125 10.67 -14.01 -13.94
CA ARG A 125 9.95 -14.24 -15.21
C ARG A 125 10.29 -13.16 -16.23
N GLU A 126 10.23 -13.51 -17.52
CA GLU A 126 10.67 -12.67 -18.64
C GLU A 126 9.91 -11.32 -18.71
N GLU A 127 8.63 -11.30 -18.32
CA GLU A 127 7.77 -10.10 -18.27
C GLU A 127 7.70 -9.45 -16.87
N GLY A 128 8.55 -9.87 -15.95
CA GLY A 128 8.46 -9.54 -14.53
C GLY A 128 8.61 -8.04 -14.21
N ARG A 129 9.43 -7.31 -14.99
CA ARG A 129 9.68 -5.89 -14.77
C ARG A 129 8.46 -5.02 -15.06
N ASP A 130 7.82 -5.23 -16.20
CA ASP A 130 6.63 -4.46 -16.59
C ASP A 130 5.47 -4.75 -15.65
N CYS A 131 5.33 -6.01 -15.21
CA CYS A 131 4.36 -6.37 -14.19
C CYS A 131 4.63 -5.64 -12.87
N CYS A 132 5.88 -5.63 -12.40
CA CYS A 132 6.27 -4.92 -11.18
C CYS A 132 5.96 -3.42 -11.24
N GLN A 133 6.19 -2.78 -12.39
CA GLN A 133 5.82 -1.38 -12.60
C GLN A 133 4.31 -1.17 -12.49
N ARG A 134 3.50 -2.04 -13.13
CA ARG A 134 2.04 -1.95 -13.02
C ARG A 134 1.55 -2.14 -11.58
N LEU A 135 2.16 -3.03 -10.80
CA LEU A 135 1.82 -3.20 -9.38
C LEU A 135 2.10 -1.91 -8.58
N ALA A 136 3.22 -1.24 -8.82
CA ALA A 136 3.55 0.04 -8.18
C ALA A 136 2.50 1.12 -8.50
N HIS A 137 2.13 1.26 -9.78
CA HIS A 137 1.05 2.15 -10.21
C HIS A 137 -0.29 1.81 -9.54
N THR A 138 -0.63 0.52 -9.46
CA THR A 138 -1.90 0.09 -8.84
C THR A 138 -1.96 0.52 -7.36
N ILE A 139 -0.84 0.43 -6.63
CA ILE A 139 -0.74 0.91 -5.24
C ILE A 139 -0.88 2.43 -5.18
N ALA A 140 -0.23 3.16 -6.09
CA ALA A 140 -0.31 4.62 -6.15
C ALA A 140 -1.73 5.11 -6.43
N ASP A 141 -2.43 4.52 -7.40
CA ASP A 141 -3.83 4.83 -7.71
C ASP A 141 -4.71 4.61 -6.47
N TYR A 142 -4.53 3.47 -5.79
CA TYR A 142 -5.36 3.14 -4.64
C TYR A 142 -5.08 4.02 -3.42
N LEU A 143 -3.83 4.12 -2.99
CA LEU A 143 -3.50 4.87 -1.77
C LEU A 143 -3.45 6.38 -2.01
N GLY A 144 -2.80 6.80 -3.09
CA GLY A 144 -2.53 8.21 -3.41
C GLY A 144 -3.72 8.97 -4.00
N GLU A 145 -4.66 8.28 -4.65
CA GLU A 145 -5.90 8.91 -5.15
C GLU A 145 -7.13 8.50 -4.35
N GLU A 146 -7.46 7.21 -4.27
CA GLU A 146 -8.72 6.77 -3.63
C GLU A 146 -8.71 6.87 -2.11
N LYS A 147 -7.56 6.59 -1.47
CA LYS A 147 -7.39 6.73 -0.01
C LYS A 147 -6.63 8.00 0.38
N ARG A 148 -6.59 8.99 -0.52
CA ARG A 148 -5.91 10.27 -0.31
C ARG A 148 -6.38 11.00 0.94
N ASP A 149 -7.69 11.02 1.21
CA ASP A 149 -8.23 11.73 2.36
C ASP A 149 -7.75 11.10 3.66
N TRP A 150 -7.72 9.76 3.74
CA TRP A 150 -7.13 9.03 4.88
C TRP A 150 -5.64 9.31 5.02
N LEU A 151 -4.87 9.28 3.92
CA LEU A 151 -3.44 9.63 3.97
C LEU A 151 -3.25 11.05 4.49
N THR A 152 -4.05 12.01 4.02
CA THR A 152 -3.97 13.42 4.42
C THR A 152 -4.29 13.59 5.91
N GLU A 153 -5.37 12.97 6.39
CA GLU A 153 -5.75 12.94 7.81
C GLU A 153 -4.65 12.33 8.70
N ASN A 154 -3.91 11.37 8.17
CA ASN A 154 -2.79 10.71 8.83
C ASN A 154 -1.43 11.35 8.52
N LYS A 155 -1.40 12.59 8.00
CA LYS A 155 -0.19 13.40 7.73
C LYS A 155 0.74 12.81 6.66
N GLY A 156 0.18 12.11 5.69
CA GLY A 156 0.88 11.50 4.56
C GLY A 156 1.99 10.53 5.00
N TRP A 157 3.01 10.39 4.16
CA TRP A 157 4.13 9.51 4.45
C TRP A 157 5.05 10.03 5.58
N GLU A 158 4.98 11.32 5.95
CA GLU A 158 5.61 11.83 7.17
C GLU A 158 4.96 11.24 8.43
N GLY A 159 3.63 11.07 8.43
CA GLY A 159 2.90 10.38 9.49
C GLY A 159 3.30 8.91 9.62
N PHE A 160 3.55 8.25 8.48
CA PHE A 160 4.10 6.89 8.45
C PHE A 160 5.49 6.81 9.09
N CYS A 161 6.40 7.75 8.79
CA CYS A 161 7.72 7.80 9.44
C CYS A 161 7.62 7.97 10.97
N LYS A 162 6.63 8.73 11.46
CA LYS A 162 6.39 8.84 12.91
C LYS A 162 5.88 7.53 13.49
N PHE A 163 4.98 6.85 12.79
CA PHE A 163 4.51 5.52 13.17
C PHE A 163 5.66 4.51 13.23
N SER A 164 6.57 4.49 12.25
CA SER A 164 7.67 3.53 12.19
C SER A 164 8.67 3.66 13.35
N ARG A 165 8.83 4.88 13.88
CA ARG A 165 9.73 5.18 15.01
C ARG A 165 9.09 4.94 16.39
N THR A 166 7.79 4.64 16.45
CA THR A 166 7.10 4.46 17.74
C THR A 166 7.57 3.16 18.41
N PRO A 167 7.99 3.17 19.70
CA PRO A 167 8.46 1.98 20.39
C PRO A 167 7.44 0.83 20.37
N ARG A 168 7.93 -0.41 20.23
CA ARG A 168 7.13 -1.65 20.11
C ARG A 168 6.37 -2.07 21.38
N GLU A 169 6.03 -1.13 22.25
CA GLU A 169 5.23 -1.44 23.42
C GLU A 169 3.76 -1.58 22.98
N VAL A 170 3.37 -2.81 22.69
CA VAL A 170 1.99 -3.31 22.60
C VAL A 170 1.19 -2.92 21.35
N ASN A 171 1.39 -1.75 20.72
CA ASN A 171 0.47 -1.26 19.68
C ASN A 171 0.82 -1.65 18.23
N GLN A 172 2.10 -1.73 17.86
CA GLN A 172 2.50 -2.08 16.49
C GLN A 172 2.32 -3.57 16.20
N GLU A 173 2.74 -4.41 17.16
CA GLU A 173 2.57 -5.85 17.06
C GLU A 173 1.09 -6.23 17.10
N SER A 174 0.28 -5.61 17.97
CA SER A 174 -1.17 -5.83 17.98
C SER A 174 -1.86 -5.25 16.75
N SER A 175 -1.44 -4.10 16.20
CA SER A 175 -2.02 -3.54 14.97
C SER A 175 -1.64 -4.33 13.73
N MET A 176 -0.40 -4.81 13.60
CA MET A 176 0.04 -5.68 12.49
C MET A 176 -0.58 -7.07 12.60
N LYS A 177 -0.62 -7.65 13.82
CA LYS A 177 -1.39 -8.88 14.08
C LYS A 177 -2.87 -8.66 13.78
N THR A 178 -3.49 -7.58 14.24
CA THR A 178 -4.91 -7.26 13.99
C THR A 178 -5.17 -6.99 12.52
N ALA A 179 -4.26 -6.35 11.78
CA ALA A 179 -4.37 -6.16 10.34
C ALA A 179 -4.31 -7.50 9.60
N LEU A 180 -3.36 -8.37 9.98
CA LEU A 180 -3.20 -9.71 9.44
C LEU A 180 -4.39 -10.63 9.80
N PHE A 181 -4.92 -10.52 11.02
CA PHE A 181 -6.06 -11.32 11.51
C PHE A 181 -7.43 -10.76 11.07
N ALA A 182 -7.57 -9.44 10.87
CA ALA A 182 -8.78 -8.84 10.29
C ALA A 182 -8.92 -9.22 8.81
N ALA A 183 -7.80 -9.29 8.07
CA ALA A 183 -7.77 -9.88 6.73
C ALA A 183 -8.13 -11.38 6.76
N ALA A 184 -7.87 -12.07 7.88
CA ALA A 184 -8.23 -13.47 8.07
C ALA A 184 -9.72 -13.69 8.41
N GLY A 185 -10.55 -12.65 8.63
CA GLY A 185 -11.90 -12.81 9.20
C GLY A 185 -13.06 -12.91 8.20
N VAL A 186 -12.85 -12.77 6.89
CA VAL A 186 -13.94 -12.61 5.91
C VAL A 186 -13.77 -13.56 4.70
N GLY A 187 -13.79 -14.88 4.95
CA GLY A 187 -14.11 -15.93 3.96
C GLY A 187 -13.24 -16.03 2.71
N ILE A 188 -13.70 -16.81 1.70
CA ILE A 188 -13.12 -16.96 0.33
C ILE A 188 -12.78 -15.59 -0.33
N ALA A 189 -13.36 -14.53 0.23
CA ALA A 189 -13.26 -13.11 -0.06
C ALA A 189 -12.39 -12.30 0.95
N GLY A 190 -11.38 -12.95 1.53
CA GLY A 190 -10.34 -12.40 2.39
C GLY A 190 -9.09 -13.27 2.28
N LEU A 191 -8.48 -13.33 1.08
CA LEU A 191 -7.50 -14.37 0.65
C LEU A 191 -7.91 -15.83 0.96
N THR A 192 -9.20 -15.99 1.15
CA THR A 192 -10.01 -17.12 1.57
C THR A 192 -10.35 -17.41 3.05
N PHE A 193 -10.01 -16.54 4.03
CA PHE A 193 -9.75 -16.87 5.45
C PHE A 193 -8.35 -17.50 5.57
N LEU A 194 -7.36 -17.01 4.81
CA LEU A 194 -5.88 -17.20 4.90
C LEU A 194 -5.25 -18.59 5.15
N LEU A 195 -6.04 -19.65 5.28
CA LEU A 195 -5.59 -20.94 5.76
C LEU A 195 -6.43 -21.98 5.03
N VAL A 196 -5.74 -22.83 4.28
CA VAL A 196 -6.14 -24.22 4.16
C VAL A 196 -6.57 -24.73 5.55
N ARG A 197 -7.23 -25.88 5.61
CA ARG A 197 -6.88 -26.74 6.74
C ARG A 197 -5.37 -26.82 6.96
#